data_AF-A0A2H5FKZ2-F1
#
_entry.id   AF-A0A2H5FKZ2-F1
#
_cell.length_a   1.000
_cell.length_b   1.000
_cell.length_c   1.000
_cell.angle_alpha   90.00
_cell.angle_beta   90.00
_cell.angle_gamma   90.00
#
_symmetry.space_group_name_H-M   'P 1'
#
loop_
_entity.id
_entity.type
_entity.pdbx_description
1 polymer ?
#
loop_
_entity_poly.entity_id
_entity_poly.type
_entity_poly.pdbx_seq_one_letter_code
_entity_poly.pdbx_strand_id
1 'polypeptide(L)'
;MAKQPNATPVYNAIFQEHSNPGRAITGRNNNNFASYDKGISCHVFAIASPITWDKAQELNSTYSDIGTPKEIQRAQDRIMHEFAEQDKKDLDENYVIQPYPEPEEEVLNAERSENMQEILELRKQQKTVLPVDNLYLCGGFREGKMTPEHMWIEDHSNGITYDTFINRGGIAVVDGVGREGEPFAPGCEGSDFEENEIHRVKVDGYTWGQLIAIASGAEKIGFPKGIENAPQVLAAKIAVNDANIALSKIPEADLTPEESEVLEKVEREQSSKRTQKDIDNVVKSLGAEEKLHYDNALGKLERVANERRRVAREAVGTGPEAFLERVKEQTAQKEKVEEVQNQGPQQPQSTYESLRRIVRNFAIGVGITALAATTAYLAYSSKPFNN
;
A
#
# COMPACT_ATOMS: atom_id res chain seq x y z
N MET A 1 9.13 10.21 14.40
CA MET A 1 9.30 10.44 12.95
C MET A 1 8.77 9.25 12.16
N ALA A 2 8.07 9.47 11.04
CA ALA A 2 7.85 8.39 10.08
C ALA A 2 9.22 7.95 9.58
N LYS A 3 9.54 6.65 9.66
CA LYS A 3 10.87 6.18 9.28
C LYS A 3 11.14 6.39 7.80
N GLN A 4 10.12 6.17 6.96
CA GLN A 4 10.18 6.50 5.54
C GLN A 4 9.97 8.00 5.35
N PRO A 5 10.97 8.79 4.91
CA PRO A 5 10.84 10.24 4.77
C PRO A 5 9.82 10.64 3.70
N ASN A 6 9.54 9.73 2.76
CA ASN A 6 8.60 9.94 1.68
C ASN A 6 7.18 9.46 2.02
N ALA A 7 6.94 8.95 3.25
CA ALA A 7 5.64 8.46 3.68
C ALA A 7 4.89 9.49 4.52
N THR A 8 3.57 9.55 4.34
CA THR A 8 2.73 10.28 5.29
C THR A 8 2.67 9.51 6.61
N PRO A 9 2.52 10.20 7.76
CA PRO A 9 2.37 9.53 9.06
C PRO A 9 1.22 8.53 9.10
N VAL A 10 0.09 8.84 8.44
CA VAL A 10 -1.07 7.94 8.37
C VAL A 10 -0.79 6.72 7.51
N TYR A 11 -0.16 6.88 6.34
CA TYR A 11 0.18 5.73 5.50
C TYR A 11 1.12 4.77 6.24
N ASN A 12 2.16 5.30 6.89
CA ASN A 12 3.05 4.49 7.71
C ASN A 12 2.28 3.76 8.82
N ALA A 13 1.44 4.48 9.58
CA ALA A 13 0.68 3.88 10.68
C ALA A 13 -0.34 2.81 10.24
N ILE A 14 -0.90 2.90 9.03
CA ILE A 14 -1.88 1.91 8.57
C ILE A 14 -1.19 0.72 7.91
N PHE A 15 -0.25 1.00 7.00
CA PHE A 15 0.26 0.04 6.01
C PHE A 15 1.74 -0.32 6.15
N GLN A 16 2.47 0.21 7.13
CA GLN A 16 3.88 -0.16 7.34
C GLN A 16 4.08 -0.86 8.69
N GLU A 17 4.94 -1.88 8.70
CA GLU A 17 5.32 -2.56 9.93
C GLU A 17 6.48 -1.88 10.63
N HIS A 18 6.31 -1.60 11.93
CA HIS A 18 7.40 -1.13 12.78
C HIS A 18 8.55 -2.12 12.73
N SER A 19 9.68 -1.59 12.29
CA SER A 19 10.99 -2.18 12.48
C SER A 19 11.70 -1.41 13.59
N ASN A 20 12.78 -1.95 14.16
CA ASN A 20 13.65 -1.13 15.02
C ASN A 20 14.56 -0.22 14.17
N PRO A 21 14.92 1.00 14.63
CA PRO A 21 15.89 1.84 13.93
C PRO A 21 17.16 1.05 13.64
N GLY A 22 17.71 1.23 12.46
CA GLY A 22 18.88 0.49 12.02
C GLY A 22 19.26 0.83 10.60
N ARG A 23 20.25 0.12 10.09
CA ARG A 23 20.75 0.29 8.72
C ARG A 23 20.94 -1.06 8.05
N ALA A 24 20.93 -1.06 6.72
CA ALA A 24 21.18 -2.25 5.93
C ALA A 24 21.98 -1.92 4.67
N ILE A 25 22.79 -2.87 4.24
CA ILE A 25 23.41 -2.84 2.91
C ILE A 25 22.37 -3.30 1.90
N THR A 26 21.86 -2.38 1.08
CA THR A 26 20.77 -2.65 0.13
C THR A 26 21.00 -1.99 -1.23
N GLY A 27 20.22 -2.44 -2.22
CA GLY A 27 20.25 -1.95 -3.60
C GLY A 27 21.39 -2.52 -4.45
N ARG A 28 21.32 -2.29 -5.77
CA ARG A 28 22.32 -2.81 -6.74
C ARG A 28 23.75 -2.32 -6.47
N ASN A 29 23.90 -1.20 -5.78
CA ASN A 29 25.19 -0.58 -5.48
C ASN A 29 25.79 -1.02 -4.14
N ASN A 30 25.13 -1.93 -3.39
CA ASN A 30 25.55 -2.38 -2.05
C ASN A 30 25.88 -1.20 -1.11
N ASN A 31 25.00 -0.20 -1.09
CA ASN A 31 25.17 0.99 -0.28
C ASN A 31 24.49 0.84 1.08
N ASN A 32 25.01 1.57 2.07
CA ASN A 32 24.50 1.57 3.43
C ASN A 32 23.36 2.59 3.58
N PHE A 33 22.13 2.09 3.72
CA PHE A 33 20.93 2.91 3.87
C PHE A 33 20.27 2.73 5.22
N ALA A 34 19.48 3.73 5.64
CA ALA A 34 18.60 3.57 6.78
C ALA A 34 17.58 2.48 6.49
N SER A 35 17.38 1.59 7.47
CA SER A 35 16.34 0.57 7.41
C SER A 35 15.01 1.22 7.77
N TYR A 36 14.04 1.02 6.90
CA TYR A 36 12.72 1.61 7.04
C TYR A 36 11.67 0.54 7.34
N ASP A 37 10.53 0.99 7.85
CA ASP A 37 9.36 0.15 8.04
C ASP A 37 8.91 -0.41 6.69
N LYS A 38 8.72 -1.73 6.66
CA LYS A 38 8.29 -2.44 5.44
C LYS A 38 6.81 -2.15 5.20
N GLY A 39 6.49 -1.61 4.03
CA GLY A 39 5.09 -1.40 3.63
C GLY A 39 4.38 -2.67 3.20
N ILE A 40 3.08 -2.53 2.91
CA ILE A 40 2.34 -3.55 2.16
C ILE A 40 3.04 -3.82 0.81
N SER A 41 3.06 -5.08 0.41
CA SER A 41 3.58 -5.49 -0.90
C SER A 41 2.67 -4.98 -2.02
N CYS A 42 3.21 -4.94 -3.24
CA CYS A 42 2.47 -4.66 -4.47
C CYS A 42 1.29 -5.61 -4.66
N HIS A 43 1.47 -6.89 -4.33
CA HIS A 43 0.43 -7.92 -4.39
C HIS A 43 -0.72 -7.62 -3.42
N VAL A 44 -0.38 -7.34 -2.15
CA VAL A 44 -1.39 -6.99 -1.13
C VAL A 44 -2.15 -5.74 -1.53
N PHE A 45 -1.48 -4.73 -2.07
CA PHE A 45 -2.14 -3.52 -2.56
C PHE A 45 -3.08 -3.79 -3.73
N ALA A 46 -2.57 -4.42 -4.79
CA ALA A 46 -3.32 -4.69 -6.01
C ALA A 46 -4.58 -5.51 -5.72
N ILE A 47 -4.50 -6.49 -4.81
CA ILE A 47 -5.63 -7.33 -4.46
C ILE A 47 -6.61 -6.61 -3.53
N ALA A 48 -6.20 -5.99 -2.41
CA ALA A 48 -7.19 -5.38 -1.52
C ALA A 48 -6.71 -4.34 -0.51
N SER A 49 -5.42 -4.26 -0.20
CA SER A 49 -4.86 -3.43 0.88
C SER A 49 -5.61 -3.58 2.22
N PRO A 50 -5.82 -4.81 2.75
CA PRO A 50 -6.46 -4.97 4.04
C PRO A 50 -5.77 -4.11 5.11
N ILE A 51 -6.57 -3.40 5.91
CA ILE A 51 -6.08 -2.48 6.94
C ILE A 51 -5.58 -3.19 8.21
N THR A 52 -5.77 -4.51 8.30
CA THR A 52 -5.29 -5.34 9.41
C THR A 52 -4.12 -6.18 8.94
N TRP A 53 -3.08 -6.28 9.77
CA TRP A 53 -1.86 -6.99 9.42
C TRP A 53 -2.07 -8.48 9.18
N ASP A 54 -2.81 -9.17 10.07
CA ASP A 54 -3.05 -10.61 9.95
C ASP A 54 -3.67 -10.97 8.59
N LYS A 55 -4.65 -10.17 8.13
CA LYS A 55 -5.24 -10.34 6.78
C LYS A 55 -4.28 -9.98 5.66
N ALA A 56 -3.42 -8.98 5.84
CA ALA A 56 -2.40 -8.64 4.85
C ALA A 56 -1.39 -9.78 4.69
N GLN A 57 -0.97 -10.38 5.80
CA GLN A 57 -0.05 -11.51 5.82
C GLN A 57 -0.70 -12.78 5.26
N GLU A 58 -1.93 -13.09 5.66
CA GLU A 58 -2.73 -14.19 5.11
C GLU A 58 -2.85 -14.05 3.59
N LEU A 59 -3.28 -12.89 3.11
CA LEU A 59 -3.45 -12.60 1.69
C LEU A 59 -2.13 -12.73 0.92
N ASN A 60 -1.04 -12.20 1.47
CA ASN A 60 0.28 -12.30 0.85
C ASN A 60 0.78 -13.74 0.81
N SER A 61 0.53 -14.54 1.85
CA SER A 61 0.88 -15.96 1.88
C SER A 61 0.10 -16.75 0.84
N THR A 62 -1.22 -16.59 0.81
CA THR A 62 -2.08 -17.28 -0.18
C THR A 62 -1.71 -16.89 -1.61
N TYR A 63 -1.39 -15.62 -1.83
CA TYR A 63 -0.85 -15.16 -3.11
C TYR A 63 0.46 -15.86 -3.48
N SER A 64 1.42 -15.93 -2.55
CA SER A 64 2.72 -16.58 -2.79
C SER A 64 2.60 -18.08 -3.09
N ASP A 65 1.50 -18.73 -2.70
CA ASP A 65 1.27 -20.14 -3.01
C ASP A 65 0.74 -20.36 -4.44
N ILE A 66 0.14 -19.36 -5.08
CA ILE A 66 -0.35 -19.46 -6.46
C ILE A 66 0.85 -19.61 -7.39
N GLY A 67 0.80 -20.59 -8.29
CA GLY A 67 1.86 -20.90 -9.27
C GLY A 67 3.10 -21.60 -8.70
N THR A 68 3.39 -21.48 -7.40
CA THR A 68 4.56 -22.09 -6.74
C THR A 68 4.69 -23.60 -6.96
N PRO A 69 3.64 -24.43 -6.86
CA PRO A 69 3.75 -25.86 -7.15
C PRO A 69 4.25 -26.18 -8.56
N LYS A 70 3.80 -25.41 -9.57
CA LYS A 70 4.24 -25.58 -10.96
C LYS A 70 5.68 -25.11 -11.15
N GLU A 71 6.08 -24.02 -10.51
CA GLU A 71 7.48 -23.56 -10.53
C GLU A 71 8.43 -24.59 -9.90
N ILE A 72 8.04 -25.19 -8.77
CA ILE A 72 8.79 -26.27 -8.13
C ILE A 72 8.90 -27.48 -9.06
N GLN A 73 7.79 -27.89 -9.70
CA GLN A 73 7.80 -29.02 -10.63
C GLN A 73 8.75 -28.76 -11.80
N ARG A 74 8.70 -27.58 -12.43
CA ARG A 74 9.60 -27.22 -13.55
C ARG A 74 11.06 -27.19 -13.12
N ALA A 75 11.36 -26.67 -11.93
CA ALA A 75 12.71 -26.69 -11.38
C ALA A 75 13.21 -28.14 -11.16
N GLN A 76 12.34 -29.03 -10.66
CA GLN A 76 12.66 -30.45 -10.50
C GLN A 76 12.90 -31.13 -11.86
N ASP A 77 12.03 -30.90 -12.84
CA ASP A 77 12.16 -31.48 -14.18
C ASP A 77 13.45 -31.04 -14.86
N ARG A 78 13.82 -29.76 -14.71
CA ARG A 78 15.08 -29.22 -15.20
C ARG A 78 16.29 -29.87 -14.55
N ILE A 79 16.29 -29.99 -13.22
CA ILE A 79 17.37 -30.65 -12.48
C ILE A 79 17.52 -32.11 -12.92
N MET A 80 16.40 -32.82 -13.06
CA MET A 80 16.41 -34.23 -13.49
C MET A 80 16.91 -34.40 -14.93
N HIS A 81 16.55 -33.48 -15.83
CA HIS A 81 17.09 -33.44 -17.20
C HIS A 81 18.59 -33.18 -17.20
N GLU A 82 19.07 -32.17 -16.46
CA GLU A 82 20.49 -31.84 -16.35
C GLU A 82 21.31 -33.04 -15.84
N PHE A 83 20.81 -33.78 -14.85
CA PHE A 83 21.43 -35.03 -14.41
C PHE A 83 21.44 -36.11 -15.49
N ALA A 84 20.31 -36.34 -16.17
CA ALA A 84 20.21 -37.35 -17.23
C ALA A 84 21.13 -37.05 -18.42
N GLU A 85 21.32 -35.78 -18.76
CA GLU A 85 22.25 -35.35 -19.81
C GLU A 85 23.72 -35.50 -19.39
N GLN A 86 24.03 -35.22 -18.12
CA GLN A 86 25.36 -35.44 -17.57
C GLN A 86 25.72 -36.94 -17.54
N ASP A 87 24.79 -37.82 -17.17
CA ASP A 87 24.99 -39.27 -17.21
C ASP A 87 25.34 -39.76 -18.63
N LYS A 88 24.69 -39.21 -19.67
CA LYS A 88 25.01 -39.52 -21.07
C LYS A 88 26.41 -39.06 -21.44
N LYS A 89 26.83 -37.88 -20.96
CA LYS A 89 28.18 -37.33 -21.18
C LYS A 89 29.26 -38.16 -20.51
N ASP A 90 28.98 -38.68 -19.32
CA ASP A 90 29.91 -39.53 -18.58
C ASP A 90 30.08 -40.91 -19.23
N LEU A 91 29.05 -41.38 -19.96
CA LEU A 91 29.10 -42.62 -20.75
C LEU A 91 29.76 -42.45 -22.14
N ASP A 92 29.65 -41.27 -22.76
CA ASP A 92 30.29 -40.94 -24.03
C ASP A 92 30.90 -39.53 -23.98
N GLU A 93 32.22 -39.47 -23.88
CA GLU A 93 32.98 -38.21 -23.85
C GLU A 93 32.74 -37.32 -25.09
N ASN A 94 32.27 -37.86 -26.22
CA ASN A 94 31.94 -37.07 -27.40
C ASN A 94 30.48 -36.56 -27.41
N TYR A 95 29.65 -37.03 -26.48
CA TYR A 95 28.27 -36.56 -26.37
C TYR A 95 28.21 -35.05 -26.09
N VAL A 96 27.21 -34.38 -26.62
CA VAL A 96 26.95 -32.95 -26.38
C VAL A 96 25.66 -32.85 -25.57
N ILE A 97 25.78 -32.33 -24.35
CA ILE A 97 24.65 -32.08 -23.44
C ILE A 97 23.62 -31.22 -24.16
N GLN A 98 22.39 -31.73 -24.20
CA GLN A 98 21.25 -30.98 -24.74
C GLN A 98 20.68 -30.08 -23.65
N PRO A 99 20.34 -28.81 -23.97
CA PRO A 99 19.68 -27.94 -23.02
C PRO A 99 18.32 -28.50 -22.62
N TYR A 100 17.84 -28.10 -21.44
CA TYR A 100 16.48 -28.39 -21.03
C TYR A 100 15.50 -27.80 -22.05
N PRO A 101 14.50 -28.56 -22.54
CA PRO A 101 13.48 -28.04 -23.44
C PRO A 101 12.54 -27.11 -22.67
N GLU A 102 12.84 -25.82 -22.67
CA GLU A 102 11.98 -24.80 -22.06
C GLU A 102 10.59 -24.81 -22.73
N PRO A 103 9.50 -24.63 -21.97
CA PRO A 103 8.16 -24.63 -22.55
C PRO A 103 7.96 -23.47 -23.53
N GLU A 104 7.21 -23.73 -24.60
CA GLU A 104 6.84 -22.71 -25.60
C GLU A 104 6.10 -21.54 -24.95
N GLU A 105 6.27 -20.35 -25.52
CA GLU A 105 5.70 -19.10 -24.99
C GLU A 105 4.17 -19.15 -24.82
N GLU A 106 3.47 -19.81 -25.75
CA GLU A 106 2.02 -20.01 -25.67
C GLU A 106 1.59 -20.77 -24.40
N VAL A 107 2.39 -21.75 -23.97
CA VAL A 107 2.15 -22.52 -22.74
C VAL A 107 2.40 -21.65 -21.51
N LEU A 108 3.49 -20.86 -21.51
CA LEU A 108 3.79 -19.91 -20.44
C LEU A 108 2.65 -18.90 -20.28
N ASN A 109 2.18 -18.33 -21.39
CA ASN A 109 1.11 -17.32 -21.38
C ASN A 109 -0.23 -17.89 -20.92
N ALA A 110 -0.55 -19.14 -21.27
CA ALA A 110 -1.74 -19.82 -20.77
C ALA A 110 -1.66 -20.04 -19.25
N GLU A 111 -0.53 -20.51 -18.73
CA GLU A 111 -0.34 -20.74 -17.29
C GLU A 111 -0.34 -19.43 -16.49
N ARG A 112 0.32 -18.37 -16.98
CA ARG A 112 0.27 -17.04 -16.36
C ARG A 112 -1.15 -16.49 -16.30
N SER A 113 -1.92 -16.69 -17.38
CA SER A 113 -3.33 -16.31 -17.42
C SER A 113 -4.16 -17.08 -16.41
N GLU A 114 -3.93 -18.39 -16.25
CA GLU A 114 -4.58 -19.22 -15.23
C GLU A 114 -4.26 -18.71 -13.82
N ASN A 115 -2.99 -18.44 -13.52
CA ASN A 115 -2.58 -17.91 -12.22
C ASN A 115 -3.22 -16.55 -11.94
N MET A 116 -3.36 -15.67 -12.94
CA MET A 116 -4.08 -14.42 -12.79
C MET A 116 -5.59 -14.61 -12.52
N GLN A 117 -6.21 -15.67 -13.05
CA GLN A 117 -7.59 -16.02 -12.71
C GLN A 117 -7.70 -16.53 -11.27
N GLU A 118 -6.74 -17.32 -10.77
CA GLU A 118 -6.70 -17.71 -9.36
C GLU A 118 -6.56 -16.50 -8.42
N ILE A 119 -5.70 -15.55 -8.78
CA ILE A 119 -5.56 -14.28 -8.06
C ILE A 119 -6.86 -13.47 -8.10
N LEU A 120 -7.57 -13.47 -9.24
CA LEU A 120 -8.89 -12.85 -9.35
C LEU A 120 -9.89 -13.46 -8.36
N GLU A 121 -9.86 -14.78 -8.13
CA GLU A 121 -10.72 -15.42 -7.13
C GLU A 121 -10.39 -14.93 -5.71
N LEU A 122 -9.11 -14.74 -5.37
CA LEU A 122 -8.72 -14.09 -4.11
C LEU A 122 -9.26 -12.66 -4.01
N ARG A 123 -9.18 -11.89 -5.10
CA ARG A 123 -9.74 -10.53 -5.17
C ARG A 123 -11.25 -10.54 -4.98
N LYS A 124 -11.99 -11.48 -5.56
CA LYS A 124 -13.46 -11.57 -5.46
C LYS A 124 -13.96 -11.82 -4.04
N GLN A 125 -13.14 -12.41 -3.18
CA GLN A 125 -13.45 -12.58 -1.75
C GLN A 125 -13.45 -11.24 -0.98
N GLN A 126 -12.96 -10.17 -1.60
CA GLN A 126 -12.79 -8.84 -0.99
C GLN A 126 -13.94 -7.93 -1.42
N LYS A 127 -14.57 -7.25 -0.44
CA LYS A 127 -15.70 -6.36 -0.72
C LYS A 127 -15.26 -5.18 -1.59
N THR A 128 -15.79 -5.11 -2.81
CA THR A 128 -15.76 -3.90 -3.63
C THR A 128 -16.69 -2.86 -3.01
N VAL A 129 -16.18 -1.65 -2.78
CA VAL A 129 -16.93 -0.54 -2.16
C VAL A 129 -17.19 0.61 -3.12
N LEU A 130 -16.32 0.78 -4.12
CA LEU A 130 -16.50 1.74 -5.20
C LEU A 130 -16.43 0.99 -6.53
N PRO A 131 -17.59 0.70 -7.16
CA PRO A 131 -17.63 0.08 -8.48
C PRO A 131 -16.98 0.98 -9.54
N VAL A 132 -16.25 0.37 -10.48
CA VAL A 132 -15.64 1.04 -11.63
C VAL A 132 -15.73 0.11 -12.84
N ASP A 133 -16.22 0.62 -13.96
CA ASP A 133 -16.59 -0.20 -15.11
C ASP A 133 -15.40 -0.92 -15.74
N ASN A 134 -14.27 -0.23 -15.92
CA ASN A 134 -13.06 -0.76 -16.54
C ASN A 134 -11.87 -0.58 -15.60
N LEU A 135 -11.83 -1.41 -14.55
CA LEU A 135 -10.71 -1.54 -13.63
C LEU A 135 -10.05 -2.90 -13.82
N TYR A 136 -8.72 -2.93 -13.89
CA TYR A 136 -7.94 -4.14 -14.11
C TYR A 136 -6.91 -4.32 -13.01
N LEU A 137 -6.83 -5.56 -12.51
CA LEU A 137 -5.73 -6.04 -11.70
C LEU A 137 -4.69 -6.64 -12.66
N CYS A 138 -3.47 -6.14 -12.57
CA CYS A 138 -2.41 -6.44 -13.52
C CYS A 138 -1.25 -7.15 -12.83
N GLY A 139 -0.66 -8.12 -13.52
CA GLY A 139 0.51 -8.85 -13.08
C GLY A 139 1.63 -8.74 -14.11
N GLY A 140 2.83 -8.43 -13.62
CA GLY A 140 4.07 -8.41 -14.39
C GLY A 140 4.89 -9.68 -14.16
N PHE A 141 5.28 -10.36 -15.23
CA PHE A 141 5.96 -11.65 -15.22
C PHE A 141 7.31 -11.55 -15.93
N ARG A 142 8.42 -11.51 -15.17
CA ARG A 142 9.77 -11.54 -15.75
C ARG A 142 10.47 -12.86 -15.52
N GLU A 143 11.56 -13.07 -16.26
CA GLU A 143 12.53 -14.16 -16.03
C GLU A 143 11.88 -15.55 -16.07
N GLY A 144 10.84 -15.73 -16.88
CA GLY A 144 10.15 -17.01 -16.99
C GLY A 144 9.30 -17.41 -15.77
N LYS A 145 9.05 -16.49 -14.83
CA LYS A 145 8.18 -16.74 -13.67
C LYS A 145 6.74 -17.00 -14.11
N MET A 146 6.08 -17.86 -13.33
CA MET A 146 4.67 -18.23 -13.48
C MET A 146 3.78 -17.41 -12.57
N THR A 147 4.30 -16.94 -11.45
CA THR A 147 3.60 -16.05 -10.51
C THR A 147 4.07 -14.61 -10.77
N PRO A 148 3.17 -13.61 -10.73
CA PRO A 148 3.60 -12.25 -11.01
C PRO A 148 4.66 -11.82 -10.00
N GLU A 149 5.78 -11.28 -10.47
CA GLU A 149 6.75 -10.70 -9.55
C GLU A 149 6.25 -9.36 -9.00
N HIS A 150 5.44 -8.66 -9.80
CA HIS A 150 4.90 -7.36 -9.48
C HIS A 150 3.44 -7.26 -9.86
N MET A 151 2.69 -6.43 -9.14
CA MET A 151 1.27 -6.22 -9.40
C MET A 151 0.83 -4.78 -9.18
N TRP A 152 -0.10 -4.33 -9.99
CA TRP A 152 -0.65 -2.98 -9.96
C TRP A 152 -2.13 -2.97 -10.38
N ILE A 153 -2.76 -1.80 -10.29
CA ILE A 153 -4.15 -1.58 -10.71
C ILE A 153 -4.16 -0.55 -11.83
N GLU A 154 -4.85 -0.84 -12.92
CA GLU A 154 -5.11 0.11 -14.01
C GLU A 154 -6.61 0.45 -14.03
N ASP A 155 -6.94 1.71 -13.81
CA ASP A 155 -8.29 2.25 -14.01
C ASP A 155 -8.39 2.87 -15.39
N HIS A 156 -8.80 2.04 -16.35
CA HIS A 156 -9.00 2.45 -17.75
C HIS A 156 -10.20 3.38 -17.91
N SER A 157 -11.14 3.39 -16.96
CA SER A 157 -12.27 4.32 -16.98
C SER A 157 -11.82 5.75 -16.72
N ASN A 158 -10.80 5.91 -15.88
CA ASN A 158 -10.27 7.20 -15.45
C ASN A 158 -8.86 7.51 -15.96
N GLY A 159 -8.24 6.59 -16.72
CA GLY A 159 -6.94 6.77 -17.34
C GLY A 159 -5.78 6.84 -16.35
N ILE A 160 -5.85 6.11 -15.23
CA ILE A 160 -4.85 6.19 -14.16
C ILE A 160 -4.35 4.80 -13.73
N THR A 161 -3.08 4.72 -13.39
CA THR A 161 -2.45 3.52 -12.83
C THR A 161 -2.01 3.77 -11.40
N TYR A 162 -2.26 2.79 -10.54
CA TYR A 162 -1.84 2.76 -9.16
C TYR A 162 -0.89 1.60 -8.92
N ASP A 163 0.26 1.91 -8.37
CA ASP A 163 1.32 0.96 -8.08
C ASP A 163 1.89 1.21 -6.68
N THR A 164 2.57 0.24 -6.08
CA THR A 164 3.28 0.43 -4.82
C THR A 164 4.57 -0.37 -4.80
N PHE A 165 5.53 0.09 -4.02
CA PHE A 165 6.75 -0.64 -3.74
C PHE A 165 6.95 -0.69 -2.24
N ILE A 166 7.49 -1.80 -1.73
CA ILE A 166 7.67 -2.02 -0.28
C ILE A 166 8.53 -0.93 0.39
N ASN A 167 9.39 -0.27 -0.39
CA ASN A 167 10.28 0.81 0.04
C ASN A 167 9.80 2.21 -0.38
N ARG A 168 8.64 2.33 -1.04
CA ARG A 168 8.02 3.64 -1.34
C ARG A 168 7.10 4.01 -0.18
N GLY A 169 7.10 5.29 0.18
CA GLY A 169 6.27 5.82 1.27
C GLY A 169 4.78 5.95 0.94
N GLY A 170 4.27 5.22 -0.04
CA GLY A 170 2.90 5.42 -0.53
C GLY A 170 2.64 4.72 -1.85
N ILE A 171 1.45 4.99 -2.37
CA ILE A 171 1.00 4.51 -3.67
C ILE A 171 1.56 5.44 -4.75
N ALA A 172 2.35 4.89 -5.67
CA ALA A 172 2.75 5.55 -6.90
C ALA A 172 1.52 5.72 -7.81
N VAL A 173 1.41 6.89 -8.42
CA VAL A 173 0.29 7.22 -9.30
C VAL A 173 0.85 7.67 -10.64
N VAL A 174 0.44 7.00 -11.72
CA VAL A 174 0.82 7.33 -13.09
C VAL A 174 -0.42 7.80 -13.84
N ASP A 175 -0.32 8.97 -14.47
CA ASP A 175 -1.36 9.53 -15.35
C ASP A 175 -1.34 8.82 -16.71
N GLY A 176 -1.84 7.59 -16.72
CA GLY A 176 -1.91 6.71 -17.88
C GLY A 176 -2.22 5.27 -17.50
N VAL A 177 -2.56 4.46 -18.51
CA VAL A 177 -2.75 3.01 -18.40
C VAL A 177 -2.02 2.32 -19.56
N GLY A 178 -1.60 1.07 -19.35
CA GLY A 178 -0.97 0.29 -20.41
C GLY A 178 -1.95 -0.07 -21.52
N ARG A 179 -1.44 -0.16 -22.74
CA ARG A 179 -2.22 -0.65 -23.90
C ARG A 179 -1.99 -2.14 -24.09
N GLU A 180 -2.99 -2.81 -24.61
CA GLU A 180 -2.89 -4.24 -24.94
C GLU A 180 -1.83 -4.44 -26.04
N GLY A 181 -0.90 -5.39 -25.80
CA GLY A 181 0.19 -5.65 -26.72
C GLY A 181 1.26 -4.56 -26.78
N GLU A 182 1.34 -3.65 -25.81
CA GLU A 182 2.43 -2.67 -25.71
C GLU A 182 3.16 -2.81 -24.36
N PRO A 183 4.47 -2.53 -24.30
CA PRO A 183 5.20 -2.42 -23.04
C PRO A 183 4.61 -1.34 -22.13
N PHE A 184 4.75 -1.52 -20.81
CA PHE A 184 4.23 -0.55 -19.84
C PHE A 184 5.03 -0.49 -18.54
N ALA A 185 5.21 0.72 -18.02
CA ALA A 185 5.82 0.99 -16.71
C ALA A 185 4.77 1.49 -15.70
N PRO A 186 4.38 0.67 -14.71
CA PRO A 186 3.33 1.02 -13.74
C PRO A 186 3.78 2.04 -12.67
N GLY A 187 5.07 2.40 -12.64
CA GLY A 187 5.59 3.56 -11.91
C GLY A 187 6.55 3.29 -10.76
N CYS A 188 6.63 2.05 -10.24
CA CYS A 188 7.65 1.66 -9.26
C CYS A 188 8.85 0.93 -9.85
N GLU A 189 8.71 0.32 -11.02
CA GLU A 189 9.77 -0.49 -11.59
C GLU A 189 10.87 0.31 -12.29
N GLY A 190 12.09 -0.21 -12.21
CA GLY A 190 13.27 0.40 -12.85
C GLY A 190 13.31 0.27 -14.37
N SER A 191 12.37 -0.48 -14.94
CA SER A 191 12.17 -0.69 -16.37
C SER A 191 10.73 -1.13 -16.65
N ASP A 192 10.31 -0.93 -17.89
CA ASP A 192 9.01 -1.35 -18.40
C ASP A 192 8.88 -2.89 -18.36
N PHE A 193 7.66 -3.40 -18.22
CA PHE A 193 7.35 -4.79 -18.55
C PHE A 193 7.07 -4.87 -20.05
N GLU A 194 7.62 -5.89 -20.70
CA GLU A 194 7.38 -6.12 -22.13
C GLU A 194 5.93 -6.59 -22.37
N GLU A 195 5.47 -6.54 -23.62
CA GLU A 195 4.09 -6.82 -24.00
C GLU A 195 3.58 -8.21 -23.55
N ASN A 196 4.44 -9.23 -23.63
CA ASN A 196 4.16 -10.62 -23.24
C ASN A 196 4.41 -10.91 -21.76
N GLU A 197 4.87 -9.91 -21.00
CA GLU A 197 5.09 -9.99 -19.56
C GLU A 197 3.90 -9.46 -18.77
N ILE A 198 2.86 -8.91 -19.42
CA ILE A 198 1.74 -8.27 -18.74
C ILE A 198 0.45 -9.05 -18.95
N HIS A 199 -0.13 -9.55 -17.87
CA HIS A 199 -1.49 -10.10 -17.89
C HIS A 199 -2.43 -9.24 -17.05
N ARG A 200 -3.65 -9.04 -17.58
CA ARG A 200 -4.69 -8.20 -16.98
C ARG A 200 -5.94 -9.03 -16.74
N VAL A 201 -6.53 -8.88 -15.55
CA VAL A 201 -7.85 -9.43 -15.24
C VAL A 201 -8.77 -8.32 -14.76
N LYS A 202 -9.97 -8.29 -15.31
CA LYS A 202 -10.96 -7.28 -14.97
C LYS A 202 -11.50 -7.50 -13.55
N VAL A 203 -11.64 -6.42 -12.80
CA VAL A 203 -12.17 -6.41 -11.44
C VAL A 203 -13.31 -5.38 -11.32
N ASP A 204 -14.21 -5.59 -10.36
CA ASP A 204 -15.46 -4.80 -10.29
C ASP A 204 -15.29 -3.38 -9.75
N GLY A 205 -14.12 -3.04 -9.20
CA GLY A 205 -13.87 -1.74 -8.59
C GLY A 205 -12.87 -1.78 -7.44
N TYR A 206 -12.82 -0.69 -6.67
CA TYR A 206 -11.89 -0.54 -5.54
C TYR A 206 -12.42 -1.14 -4.24
N THR A 207 -11.51 -1.68 -3.45
CA THR A 207 -11.75 -2.04 -2.05
C THR A 207 -11.59 -0.82 -1.14
N TRP A 208 -12.11 -0.90 0.09
CA TRP A 208 -11.90 0.18 1.07
C TRP A 208 -10.43 0.40 1.39
N GLY A 209 -9.67 -0.68 1.53
CA GLY A 209 -8.24 -0.63 1.79
C GLY A 209 -7.48 0.16 0.72
N GLN A 210 -7.79 -0.09 -0.55
CA GLN A 210 -7.17 0.61 -1.68
C GLN A 210 -7.49 2.10 -1.67
N LEU A 211 -8.76 2.46 -1.40
CA LEU A 211 -9.13 3.87 -1.25
C LEU A 211 -8.38 4.54 -0.09
N ILE A 212 -8.21 3.86 1.05
CA ILE A 212 -7.45 4.40 2.19
C ILE A 212 -5.95 4.51 1.85
N ALA A 213 -5.38 3.53 1.14
CA ALA A 213 -3.99 3.55 0.70
C ALA A 213 -3.72 4.72 -0.27
N ILE A 214 -4.59 4.94 -1.25
CA ILE A 214 -4.49 6.07 -2.18
C ILE A 214 -4.69 7.40 -1.43
N ALA A 215 -5.70 7.49 -0.55
CA ALA A 215 -6.00 8.71 0.20
C ALA A 215 -4.91 9.10 1.21
N SER A 216 -4.22 8.12 1.79
CA SER A 216 -3.11 8.35 2.72
C SER A 216 -1.75 8.44 2.03
N GLY A 217 -1.65 8.07 0.75
CA GLY A 217 -0.41 8.15 -0.04
C GLY A 217 0.13 9.58 -0.15
N ALA A 218 1.43 9.69 -0.43
CA ALA A 218 2.14 10.97 -0.52
C ALA A 218 2.11 11.62 -1.92
N GLU A 219 1.56 10.93 -2.93
CA GLU A 219 1.54 11.42 -4.31
C GLU A 219 0.52 12.53 -4.54
N LYS A 220 0.89 13.51 -5.38
CA LYS A 220 0.06 14.70 -5.65
C LYS A 220 -1.19 14.40 -6.50
N ILE A 221 -1.13 13.39 -7.38
CA ILE A 221 -2.21 13.08 -8.33
C ILE A 221 -3.40 12.46 -7.58
N GLY A 222 -3.14 11.51 -6.67
CA GLY A 222 -4.17 10.91 -5.81
C GLY A 222 -5.31 10.26 -6.60
N PHE A 223 -6.53 10.76 -6.42
CA PHE A 223 -7.73 10.26 -7.12
C PHE A 223 -8.01 11.06 -8.40
N PRO A 224 -8.36 10.41 -9.52
CA PRO A 224 -8.72 11.11 -10.75
C PRO A 224 -10.06 11.82 -10.59
N LYS A 225 -10.27 12.88 -11.41
CA LYS A 225 -11.47 13.74 -11.36
C LYS A 225 -12.78 12.97 -11.50
N GLY A 226 -12.79 11.86 -12.23
CA GLY A 226 -13.99 11.05 -12.44
C GLY A 226 -14.52 10.38 -11.16
N ILE A 227 -13.66 10.14 -10.16
CA ILE A 227 -14.05 9.48 -8.90
C ILE A 227 -13.75 10.31 -7.64
N GLU A 228 -13.01 11.41 -7.75
CA GLU A 228 -12.51 12.17 -6.58
C GLU A 228 -13.61 12.67 -5.62
N ASN A 229 -14.83 12.81 -6.14
CA ASN A 229 -16.04 13.28 -5.44
C ASN A 229 -17.05 12.16 -5.16
N ALA A 230 -16.73 10.91 -5.48
CA ALA A 230 -17.55 9.77 -5.11
C ALA A 230 -17.68 9.69 -3.58
N PRO A 231 -18.86 9.38 -3.02
CA PRO A 231 -19.06 9.35 -1.57
C PRO A 231 -18.04 8.49 -0.82
N GLN A 232 -17.63 7.37 -1.40
CA GLN A 232 -16.64 6.44 -0.85
C GLN A 232 -15.23 7.05 -0.82
N VAL A 233 -14.86 7.80 -1.86
CA VAL A 233 -13.57 8.51 -1.91
C VAL A 233 -13.54 9.65 -0.90
N LEU A 234 -14.64 10.41 -0.79
CA LEU A 234 -14.78 11.45 0.23
C LEU A 234 -14.72 10.85 1.64
N ALA A 235 -15.40 9.73 1.88
CA ALA A 235 -15.33 9.01 3.14
C ALA A 235 -13.89 8.58 3.46
N ALA A 236 -13.15 8.03 2.49
CA ALA A 236 -11.75 7.64 2.68
C ALA A 236 -10.85 8.84 3.05
N LYS A 237 -11.01 9.98 2.36
CA LYS A 237 -10.28 11.23 2.66
C LYS A 237 -10.57 11.73 4.09
N ILE A 238 -11.84 11.71 4.52
CA ILE A 238 -12.23 12.12 5.88
C ILE A 238 -11.66 11.14 6.91
N ALA A 239 -11.76 9.83 6.65
CA ALA A 239 -11.23 8.80 7.53
C ALA A 239 -9.71 8.92 7.74
N VAL A 240 -8.95 9.23 6.68
CA VAL A 240 -7.52 9.54 6.76
C VAL A 240 -7.25 10.82 7.57
N ASN A 241 -8.11 11.83 7.45
CA ASN A 241 -8.01 13.04 8.28
C ASN A 241 -8.28 12.74 9.78
N ASP A 242 -9.27 11.91 10.09
CA ASP A 242 -9.55 11.48 11.46
C ASP A 242 -8.37 10.68 12.04
N ALA A 243 -7.75 9.82 11.23
CA ALA A 243 -6.52 9.12 11.60
C ALA A 243 -5.36 10.10 11.88
N ASN A 244 -5.19 11.15 11.06
CA ASN A 244 -4.20 12.20 11.33
C ASN A 244 -4.44 12.89 12.68
N ILE A 245 -5.70 13.24 12.98
CA ILE A 245 -6.10 13.86 14.25
C ILE A 245 -5.88 12.90 15.43
N ALA A 246 -6.14 11.61 15.25
CA ALA A 246 -5.88 10.61 16.28
C ALA A 246 -4.38 10.46 16.55
N LEU A 247 -3.57 10.39 15.49
CA LEU A 247 -2.10 10.30 15.60
C LEU A 247 -1.49 11.52 16.28
N SER A 248 -2.01 12.72 16.04
CA SER A 248 -1.50 13.95 16.66
C SER A 248 -1.72 14.01 18.18
N LYS A 249 -2.57 13.13 18.73
CA LYS A 249 -2.82 13.01 20.17
C LYS A 249 -1.90 12.00 20.86
N ILE A 250 -1.15 11.22 20.09
CA ILE A 250 -0.21 10.24 20.64
C ILE A 250 1.13 10.94 20.90
N PRO A 251 1.61 10.97 22.16
CA PRO A 251 2.91 11.53 22.48
C PRO A 251 4.04 10.74 21.79
N GLU A 252 5.16 11.41 21.53
CA GLU A 252 6.39 10.71 21.12
C GLU A 252 6.89 9.80 22.26
N ALA A 253 7.83 8.91 21.94
CA ALA A 253 8.44 8.04 22.94
C ALA A 253 9.17 8.90 24.00
N ASP A 254 8.85 8.67 25.27
CA ASP A 254 9.46 9.33 26.41
C ASP A 254 10.84 8.72 26.71
N LEU A 255 11.83 9.10 25.89
CA LEU A 255 13.21 8.63 26.00
C LEU A 255 13.98 9.44 27.04
N THR A 256 14.78 8.77 27.87
CA THR A 256 15.73 9.47 28.74
C THR A 256 16.88 10.04 27.90
N PRO A 257 17.68 10.99 28.44
CA PRO A 257 18.87 11.49 27.76
C PRO A 257 19.84 10.36 27.36
N GLU A 258 20.05 9.38 28.25
CA GLU A 258 20.96 8.25 28.03
C GLU A 258 20.45 7.30 26.94
N GLU A 259 19.15 7.03 26.94
CA GLU A 259 18.49 6.24 25.88
C GLU A 259 18.61 6.92 24.51
N SER A 260 18.43 8.25 24.47
CA SER A 260 18.56 9.03 23.23
C SER A 260 20.00 9.06 22.73
N GLU A 261 20.97 9.28 23.63
CA GLU A 261 22.40 9.32 23.30
C GLU A 261 22.88 7.98 22.72
N VAL A 262 22.45 6.86 23.29
CA VAL A 262 22.83 5.53 22.80
C VAL A 262 22.22 5.24 21.42
N LEU A 263 20.96 5.63 21.16
CA LEU A 263 20.36 5.49 19.82
C LEU A 263 21.14 6.28 18.78
N GLU A 264 21.47 7.55 19.07
CA GLU A 264 22.25 8.40 18.17
C GLU A 264 23.67 7.86 17.94
N LYS A 265 24.32 7.35 19.00
CA LYS A 265 25.63 6.70 18.90
C LYS A 265 25.57 5.49 17.96
N VAL A 266 24.61 4.60 18.16
CA VAL A 266 24.43 3.40 17.32
C VAL A 266 24.19 3.80 15.86
N GLU A 267 23.27 4.72 15.59
CA GLU A 267 22.97 5.17 14.22
C GLU A 267 24.22 5.74 13.53
N ARG A 268 24.93 6.63 14.22
CA ARG A 268 26.17 7.24 13.71
C ARG A 268 27.24 6.21 13.42
N GLU A 269 27.46 5.26 14.32
CA GLU A 269 28.43 4.18 14.11
C GLU A 269 28.03 3.27 12.95
N GLN A 270 26.76 2.86 12.88
CA GLN A 270 26.23 2.05 11.78
C GLN A 270 26.38 2.74 10.43
N SER A 271 26.17 4.06 10.34
CA SER A 271 26.26 4.83 9.10
C SER A 271 27.65 4.79 8.44
N SER A 272 28.70 4.59 9.25
CA SER A 272 30.09 4.53 8.79
C SER A 272 30.51 3.16 8.25
N LYS A 273 29.70 2.11 8.46
CA LYS A 273 30.06 0.73 8.12
C LYS A 273 29.79 0.43 6.64
N ARG A 274 30.56 -0.51 6.10
CA ARG A 274 30.50 -0.90 4.68
C ARG A 274 29.96 -2.30 4.44
N THR A 275 29.82 -3.11 5.49
CA THR A 275 29.30 -4.48 5.38
C THR A 275 28.16 -4.66 6.37
N GLN A 276 27.19 -5.54 6.03
CA GLN A 276 26.08 -5.84 6.93
C GLN A 276 26.59 -6.40 8.26
N LYS A 277 27.61 -7.26 8.21
CA LYS A 277 28.25 -7.83 9.40
C LYS A 277 28.77 -6.74 10.34
N ASP A 278 29.42 -5.70 9.81
CA ASP A 278 29.94 -4.61 10.62
C ASP A 278 28.84 -3.72 11.18
N ILE A 279 27.75 -3.51 10.43
CA ILE A 279 26.55 -2.80 10.91
C ILE A 279 25.94 -3.54 12.10
N ASP A 280 25.74 -4.85 11.96
CA ASP A 280 25.13 -5.69 13.01
C ASP A 280 26.03 -5.78 14.24
N ASN A 281 27.35 -5.73 14.06
CA ASN A 281 28.32 -5.79 15.16
C ASN A 281 28.29 -4.54 16.04
N VAL A 282 27.87 -3.37 15.55
CA VAL A 282 27.76 -2.14 16.37
C VAL A 282 26.92 -2.39 17.62
N VAL A 283 25.74 -3.00 17.45
CA VAL A 283 24.82 -3.29 18.57
C VAL A 283 25.38 -4.41 19.47
N LYS A 284 26.10 -5.38 18.90
CA LYS A 284 26.70 -6.49 19.66
C LYS A 284 27.90 -6.04 20.51
N SER A 285 28.55 -4.95 20.12
CA SER A 285 29.73 -4.39 20.80
C SER A 285 29.39 -3.37 21.89
N LEU A 286 28.10 -3.06 22.11
CA LEU A 286 27.68 -2.17 23.18
C LEU A 286 28.07 -2.74 24.56
N GLY A 287 28.49 -1.85 25.47
CA GLY A 287 28.68 -2.20 26.87
C GLY A 287 27.35 -2.61 27.54
N ALA A 288 27.40 -3.29 28.68
CA ALA A 288 26.18 -3.79 29.35
C ALA A 288 25.17 -2.67 29.68
N GLU A 289 25.65 -1.50 30.13
CA GLU A 289 24.83 -0.34 30.44
C GLU A 289 24.24 0.30 29.17
N GLU A 290 25.06 0.51 28.14
CA GLU A 290 24.60 1.04 26.85
C GLU A 290 23.56 0.11 26.22
N LYS A 291 23.77 -1.21 26.29
CA LYS A 291 22.83 -2.21 25.76
C LYS A 291 21.49 -2.14 26.48
N LEU A 292 21.48 -1.93 27.80
CA LEU A 292 20.27 -1.75 28.58
C LEU A 292 19.49 -0.51 28.13
N HIS A 293 20.17 0.64 27.99
CA HIS A 293 19.55 1.87 27.49
C HIS A 293 19.02 1.70 26.06
N TYR A 294 19.81 1.08 25.18
CA TYR A 294 19.40 0.79 23.80
C TYR A 294 18.11 -0.04 23.75
N ASP A 295 18.06 -1.15 24.49
CA ASP A 295 16.89 -2.05 24.48
C ASP A 295 15.65 -1.40 25.10
N ASN A 296 15.81 -0.61 26.16
CA ASN A 296 14.73 0.16 26.75
C ASN A 296 14.17 1.20 25.76
N ALA A 297 15.06 1.90 25.05
CA ALA A 297 14.68 2.88 24.04
C ALA A 297 13.90 2.21 22.89
N LEU A 298 14.36 1.06 22.39
CA LEU A 298 13.66 0.28 21.38
C LEU A 298 12.26 -0.13 21.83
N GLY A 299 12.10 -0.62 23.06
CA GLY A 299 10.80 -0.99 23.62
C GLY A 299 9.85 0.20 23.80
N LYS A 300 10.35 1.40 24.09
CA LYS A 300 9.55 2.64 24.12
C LYS A 300 9.08 3.04 22.72
N LEU A 301 9.97 2.99 21.73
CA LEU A 301 9.65 3.29 20.34
C LEU A 301 8.61 2.32 19.78
N GLU A 302 8.78 1.02 20.01
CA GLU A 302 7.85 -0.02 19.56
C GLU A 302 6.45 0.16 20.18
N ARG A 303 6.36 0.49 21.48
CA ARG A 303 5.06 0.77 22.12
C ARG A 303 4.33 1.93 21.48
N VAL A 304 5.02 3.05 21.23
CA VAL A 304 4.41 4.22 20.56
C VAL A 304 4.02 3.88 19.12
N ALA A 305 4.85 3.12 18.40
CA ALA A 305 4.52 2.67 17.04
C ALA A 305 3.27 1.78 17.03
N ASN A 306 3.16 0.82 17.94
CA ASN A 306 1.99 -0.05 18.06
C ASN A 306 0.72 0.74 18.38
N GLU A 307 0.79 1.71 19.27
CA GLU A 307 -0.33 2.57 19.61
C GLU A 307 -0.76 3.45 18.42
N ARG A 308 0.20 4.04 17.70
CA ARG A 308 -0.06 4.79 16.46
C ARG A 308 -0.81 3.95 15.43
N ARG A 309 -0.36 2.70 15.22
CA ARG A 309 -1.01 1.76 14.30
C ARG A 309 -2.44 1.43 14.75
N ARG A 310 -2.63 1.14 16.04
CA ARG A 310 -3.94 0.83 16.62
C ARG A 310 -4.93 1.98 16.37
N VAL A 311 -4.60 3.21 16.78
CA VAL A 311 -5.54 4.33 16.66
C VAL A 311 -5.81 4.73 15.21
N ALA A 312 -4.82 4.64 14.33
CA ALA A 312 -5.01 4.97 12.92
C ALA A 312 -5.98 3.98 12.25
N ARG A 313 -5.83 2.68 12.54
CA ARG A 313 -6.70 1.62 12.03
C ARG A 313 -8.13 1.71 12.60
N GLU A 314 -8.27 2.04 13.88
CA GLU A 314 -9.58 2.29 14.51
C GLU A 314 -10.29 3.49 13.88
N ALA A 315 -9.55 4.59 13.62
CA ALA A 315 -10.10 5.79 13.01
C ALA A 315 -10.64 5.52 11.59
N VAL A 316 -9.85 4.84 10.74
CA VAL A 316 -10.30 4.53 9.37
C VAL A 316 -11.41 3.48 9.34
N GLY A 317 -11.34 2.49 10.24
CA GLY A 317 -12.29 1.39 10.35
C GLY A 317 -12.45 0.57 9.07
N THR A 318 -13.44 -0.32 9.06
CA THR A 318 -13.50 -1.48 8.17
C THR A 318 -14.23 -1.26 6.83
N GLY A 319 -14.81 -0.09 6.60
CA GLY A 319 -15.54 0.20 5.36
C GLY A 319 -16.23 1.56 5.39
N PRO A 320 -16.68 2.07 4.22
CA PRO A 320 -17.32 3.37 4.12
C PRO A 320 -18.64 3.42 4.86
N GLU A 321 -19.42 2.34 4.91
CA GLU A 321 -20.70 2.33 5.63
C GLU A 321 -20.51 2.43 7.14
N ALA A 322 -19.62 1.57 7.69
CA ALA A 322 -19.26 1.62 9.11
C ALA A 322 -18.65 2.98 9.49
N PHE A 323 -17.85 3.58 8.59
CA PHE A 323 -17.32 4.92 8.79
C PHE A 323 -18.44 5.98 8.81
N LEU A 324 -19.33 5.96 7.82
CA LEU A 324 -20.44 6.92 7.73
C LEU A 324 -21.41 6.79 8.91
N GLU A 325 -21.64 5.57 9.42
CA GLU A 325 -22.41 5.35 10.65
C GLU A 325 -21.72 5.95 11.86
N ARG A 326 -20.41 5.71 12.06
CA ARG A 326 -19.64 6.35 13.14
C ARG A 326 -19.70 7.87 13.07
N VAL A 327 -19.56 8.45 11.87
CA VAL A 327 -19.65 9.90 11.67
C VAL A 327 -21.05 10.42 12.02
N LYS A 328 -22.11 9.72 11.61
CA LYS A 328 -23.49 10.06 11.98
C LYS A 328 -23.70 10.00 13.49
N GLU A 329 -23.23 8.96 14.16
CA GLU A 329 -23.34 8.80 15.60
C GLU A 329 -22.58 9.90 16.36
N GLN A 330 -21.35 10.20 15.95
CA GLN A 330 -20.55 11.28 16.54
C GLN A 330 -21.20 12.65 16.33
N THR A 331 -21.78 12.89 15.15
CA THR A 331 -22.50 14.14 14.84
C THR A 331 -23.76 14.26 15.69
N ALA A 332 -24.57 13.20 15.80
CA ALA A 332 -25.78 13.19 16.63
C ALA A 332 -25.47 13.35 18.12
N GLN A 333 -24.34 12.82 18.61
CA GLN A 333 -23.87 13.06 19.97
C GLN A 333 -23.45 14.51 20.18
N LYS A 334 -22.75 15.11 19.21
CA LYS A 334 -22.35 16.52 19.26
C LYS A 334 -23.55 17.47 19.22
N GLU A 335 -24.53 17.20 18.36
CA GLU A 335 -25.80 17.94 18.29
C GLU A 335 -26.60 17.82 19.59
N LYS A 336 -26.62 16.65 20.24
CA LYS A 336 -27.23 16.51 21.58
C LYS A 336 -26.50 17.30 22.65
N VAL A 337 -25.17 17.37 22.61
CA VAL A 337 -24.37 18.20 23.55
C VAL A 337 -24.61 19.69 23.28
N GLU A 338 -24.78 20.09 22.02
CA GLU A 338 -25.09 21.47 21.62
C GLU A 338 -26.55 21.85 21.88
N GLU A 339 -27.54 20.95 21.75
CA GLU A 339 -28.95 21.15 22.13
C GLU A 339 -29.12 21.29 23.65
N VAL A 340 -28.32 20.56 24.44
CA VAL A 340 -28.27 20.73 25.90
C VAL A 340 -27.66 22.09 26.27
N GLN A 341 -26.87 22.70 25.39
CA GLN A 341 -26.28 24.04 25.58
C GLN A 341 -27.09 25.19 24.94
N ASN A 342 -27.96 24.91 23.97
CA ASN A 342 -28.80 25.90 23.29
C ASN A 342 -30.21 25.35 23.04
N GLN A 343 -31.18 25.72 23.89
CA GLN A 343 -32.59 25.47 23.62
C GLN A 343 -33.13 26.46 22.59
N GLY A 344 -33.36 26.00 21.35
CA GLY A 344 -34.10 26.69 20.30
C GLY A 344 -34.59 25.71 19.22
N PRO A 345 -35.75 25.94 18.57
CA PRO A 345 -36.48 24.89 17.84
C PRO A 345 -35.89 24.59 16.45
N GLN A 346 -35.73 23.30 16.11
CA GLN A 346 -35.32 22.83 14.78
C GLN A 346 -36.47 22.13 14.02
N GLN A 347 -36.53 22.39 12.70
CA GLN A 347 -37.39 21.69 11.73
C GLN A 347 -36.63 20.53 11.05
N PRO A 348 -37.29 19.44 10.66
CA PRO A 348 -36.64 18.27 10.08
C PRO A 348 -36.28 18.48 8.60
N GLN A 349 -35.01 18.28 8.23
CA GLN A 349 -34.51 18.27 6.85
C GLN A 349 -34.02 16.87 6.45
N SER A 350 -34.08 16.57 5.14
CA SER A 350 -33.76 15.25 4.60
C SER A 350 -32.29 14.85 4.77
N THR A 351 -32.05 13.55 4.94
CA THR A 351 -30.76 12.91 5.21
C THR A 351 -29.68 13.18 4.15
N TYR A 352 -30.06 13.47 2.90
CA TYR A 352 -29.12 13.74 1.81
C TYR A 352 -28.57 15.18 1.83
N GLU A 353 -29.42 16.16 2.12
CA GLU A 353 -28.98 17.55 2.30
C GLU A 353 -28.14 17.72 3.55
N SER A 354 -28.45 16.96 4.62
CA SER A 354 -27.65 16.94 5.84
C SER A 354 -26.23 16.43 5.58
N LEU A 355 -26.04 15.37 4.79
CA LEU A 355 -24.71 14.89 4.39
C LEU A 355 -23.91 15.91 3.57
N ARG A 356 -24.54 16.55 2.58
CA ARG A 356 -23.89 17.63 1.81
C ARG A 356 -23.49 18.79 2.72
N ARG A 357 -24.34 19.15 3.69
CA ARG A 357 -24.12 20.25 4.63
C ARG A 357 -23.06 19.88 5.68
N ILE A 358 -22.99 18.63 6.13
CA ILE A 358 -21.92 18.12 7.01
C ILE A 358 -20.59 18.18 6.29
N VAL A 359 -20.50 17.70 5.04
CA VAL A 359 -19.26 17.81 4.22
C VAL A 359 -18.87 19.28 4.00
N ARG A 360 -19.85 20.17 3.78
CA ARG A 360 -19.61 21.62 3.60
C ARG A 360 -19.22 22.33 4.90
N ASN A 361 -19.82 21.98 6.03
CA ASN A 361 -19.56 22.60 7.33
C ASN A 361 -18.28 22.06 7.98
N PHE A 362 -17.92 20.80 7.74
CA PHE A 362 -16.63 20.24 8.15
C PHE A 362 -15.48 20.92 7.40
N ALA A 363 -15.68 21.27 6.13
CA ALA A 363 -14.74 22.08 5.34
C ALA A 363 -14.64 23.56 5.77
N ILE A 364 -15.63 24.08 6.51
CA ILE A 364 -15.65 25.47 7.01
C ILE A 364 -15.14 25.55 8.46
N GLY A 365 -15.35 24.51 9.27
CA GLY A 365 -14.90 24.45 10.67
C GLY A 365 -13.43 24.05 10.88
N VAL A 366 -12.79 23.48 9.85
CA VAL A 366 -11.35 23.19 9.82
C VAL A 366 -10.77 24.04 8.71
N GLY A 367 -10.05 25.10 9.06
CA GLY A 367 -9.51 26.09 8.12
C GLY A 367 -8.67 25.46 7.01
N ILE A 368 -9.28 25.16 5.87
CA ILE A 368 -8.61 24.80 4.63
C ILE A 368 -8.95 25.86 3.59
N THR A 369 -7.96 26.72 3.34
CA THR A 369 -7.94 27.85 2.40
C THR A 369 -7.92 27.42 0.93
N ALA A 370 -8.54 26.31 0.54
CA ALA A 370 -8.46 25.75 -0.83
C ALA A 370 -9.81 25.66 -1.58
N LEU A 371 -10.93 26.03 -0.96
CA LEU A 371 -12.29 25.84 -1.53
C LEU A 371 -12.92 27.12 -2.12
N ALA A 372 -12.17 28.21 -2.26
CA ALA A 372 -12.69 29.46 -2.84
C ALA A 372 -12.81 29.43 -4.37
N ALA A 373 -12.18 28.46 -5.06
CA ALA A 373 -12.20 28.40 -6.53
C ALA A 373 -13.37 27.57 -7.10
N THR A 374 -13.96 26.64 -6.33
CA THR A 374 -15.03 25.75 -6.82
C THR A 374 -16.44 26.31 -6.62
N THR A 375 -16.65 27.22 -5.66
CA THR A 375 -17.94 27.89 -5.45
C THR A 375 -18.25 28.94 -6.51
N ALA A 376 -17.23 29.56 -7.13
CA ALA A 376 -17.43 30.55 -8.19
C ALA A 376 -17.88 29.92 -9.53
N TYR A 377 -17.47 28.68 -9.83
CA TYR A 377 -17.83 28.02 -11.09
C TYR A 377 -19.27 27.46 -11.07
N LEU A 378 -19.75 27.00 -9.91
CA LEU A 378 -21.11 26.48 -9.76
C LEU A 378 -22.20 27.56 -9.62
N ALA A 379 -21.82 28.82 -9.40
CA ALA A 379 -22.75 29.95 -9.42
C ALA A 379 -22.99 30.53 -10.82
N TYR A 380 -22.20 30.14 -11.83
CA TYR A 380 -22.30 30.69 -13.19
C TYR A 380 -23.08 29.81 -14.18
N SER A 381 -23.40 28.56 -13.83
CA SER A 381 -24.11 27.61 -14.71
C SER A 381 -25.62 27.48 -14.45
N SER A 382 -26.18 28.26 -13.52
CA SER A 382 -27.62 28.28 -13.23
C SER A 382 -28.26 29.62 -13.64
N LYS A 383 -28.24 29.93 -14.93
CA LYS A 383 -29.25 30.82 -15.53
C LYS A 383 -30.13 30.00 -16.47
N PRO A 384 -31.46 29.96 -16.26
CA PRO A 384 -32.36 29.38 -17.23
C PRO A 384 -32.45 30.30 -18.45
N PHE A 385 -32.24 29.72 -19.64
CA PHE A 385 -32.66 30.32 -20.90
C PHE A 385 -34.18 30.22 -20.99
N ASN A 386 -34.87 31.36 -21.03
CA ASN A 386 -36.23 31.45 -21.54
C ASN A 386 -36.17 31.44 -23.07
N ASN A 387 -36.81 30.44 -23.68
CA ASN A 387 -37.81 30.61 -24.74
C ASN A 387 -38.64 29.32 -24.87
#